data_AF-A0A7S2KHE9-F1
#
_entry.id   AF-A0A7S2KHE9-F1
#
_cell.length_a   1.000
_cell.length_b   1.000
_cell.length_c   1.000
_cell.angle_alpha   90.00
_cell.angle_beta   90.00
_cell.angle_gamma   90.00
#
_symmetry.space_group_name_H-M   'P 1'
#
loop_
_entity.id
_entity.type
_entity.pdbx_description
1 polymer ?
#
loop_
_entity_poly.entity_id
_entity_poly.type
_entity_poly.pdbx_seq_one_letter_code
_entity_poly.pdbx_strand_id
1 'polypeptide(L)'
;MSTSTTTPDEQAAAATASDPIVSPPVSVRVCKHMNDDHAVSVYGMARDHEGWNNTKISNAKLKSITSTHYTLSYVTCSGDVCTMQGDVTIPFDPPLKDAKEIKSRLIAEHHRVLSPQFKTLITDPVCIVIIGLSILLGILRSYQYPDLNYSVASLFGPITDVVGLSFDLYMRFCWAFLIVAHSLEACYAVYLCKKMKLRHRTVASWWLFVILTGYAHTSRIMELARVDAKEKKNH
;
A
#
# COMPACT_ATOMS: atom_id res chain seq x y z
N MET A 1 -49.01 3.98 -7.25
CA MET A 1 -47.88 3.81 -6.32
C MET A 1 -46.73 4.64 -6.85
N SER A 2 -46.51 5.83 -6.30
CA SER A 2 -45.46 6.74 -6.76
C SER A 2 -44.16 6.40 -6.02
N THR A 3 -43.25 5.72 -6.70
CA THR A 3 -41.88 5.49 -6.20
C THR A 3 -41.10 6.79 -6.30
N SER A 4 -41.01 7.50 -5.18
CA SER A 4 -40.11 8.65 -5.00
C SER A 4 -38.68 8.16 -5.26
N THR A 5 -38.07 8.68 -6.33
CA THR A 5 -36.69 8.36 -6.70
C THR A 5 -35.80 9.38 -6.01
N THR A 6 -35.45 9.11 -4.75
CA THR A 6 -34.51 9.93 -3.98
C THR A 6 -33.15 9.87 -4.68
N THR A 7 -32.63 11.03 -5.10
CA THR A 7 -31.34 11.11 -5.79
C THR A 7 -30.19 10.69 -4.86
N PRO A 8 -29.11 10.05 -5.36
CA PRO A 8 -27.98 9.59 -4.55
C PRO A 8 -27.35 10.69 -3.67
N ASP A 9 -27.41 11.95 -4.10
CA ASP A 9 -26.87 13.09 -3.35
C ASP A 9 -27.68 13.41 -2.08
N GLU A 10 -28.96 13.02 -2.02
CA GLU A 10 -29.85 13.28 -0.88
C GLU A 10 -29.64 12.26 0.26
N GLN A 11 -29.20 11.03 -0.06
CA GLN A 11 -28.85 10.03 0.96
C GLN A 11 -27.50 10.33 1.66
N ALA A 12 -26.55 10.96 0.98
CA ALA A 12 -25.30 11.39 1.61
C ALA A 12 -25.52 12.52 2.64
N ALA A 13 -26.55 13.35 2.44
CA ALA A 13 -26.90 14.45 3.35
C ALA A 13 -27.61 13.99 4.64
N ALA A 14 -28.33 12.87 4.60
CA ALA A 14 -29.15 12.40 5.72
C ALA A 14 -28.33 11.88 6.93
N ALA A 15 -27.09 11.40 6.72
CA ALA A 15 -26.22 10.91 7.80
C ALA A 15 -25.45 12.01 8.55
N THR A 16 -25.45 13.25 8.05
CA THR A 16 -24.79 14.41 8.69
C THR A 16 -25.70 15.20 9.64
N ALA A 17 -26.92 14.74 9.90
CA ALA A 17 -28.01 15.57 10.42
C ALA A 17 -27.88 16.02 11.90
N SER A 18 -26.83 15.66 12.64
CA SER A 18 -26.66 16.15 14.02
C SER A 18 -25.22 16.23 14.53
N ASP A 19 -24.23 16.42 13.66
CA ASP A 19 -22.88 16.69 14.13
C ASP A 19 -22.74 18.18 14.51
N PRO A 20 -22.52 18.51 15.81
CA PRO A 20 -22.41 19.90 16.24
C PRO A 20 -21.14 20.59 15.73
N ILE A 21 -20.13 19.83 15.31
CA ILE A 21 -18.81 20.35 14.92
C ILE A 21 -18.69 20.41 13.39
N VAL A 22 -19.09 19.35 12.68
CA VAL A 22 -18.92 19.25 11.22
C VAL A 22 -20.24 19.44 10.51
N SER A 23 -20.47 20.65 9.99
CA SER A 23 -21.67 20.92 9.19
C SER A 23 -21.71 20.09 7.88
N PRO A 24 -22.90 19.68 7.41
CA PRO A 24 -23.04 18.93 6.15
C PRO A 24 -22.33 19.56 4.94
N PRO A 25 -22.41 20.90 4.70
CA PRO A 25 -21.74 21.51 3.55
C PRO A 25 -20.21 21.46 3.62
N VAL A 26 -19.64 21.44 4.84
CA VAL A 26 -18.19 21.27 5.03
C VAL A 26 -17.79 19.84 4.71
N SER A 27 -18.53 18.86 5.21
CA SER A 27 -18.33 17.43 4.94
C SER A 27 -18.33 17.14 3.42
N VAL A 28 -19.38 17.57 2.71
CA VAL A 28 -19.50 17.40 1.25
C VAL A 28 -18.31 18.03 0.49
N ARG A 29 -17.92 19.24 0.86
CA ARG A 29 -16.79 19.94 0.22
C ARG A 29 -15.47 19.21 0.42
N VAL A 30 -15.21 18.73 1.64
CA VAL A 30 -13.98 17.98 1.95
C VAL A 30 -13.99 16.62 1.25
N CYS A 31 -15.11 15.88 1.27
CA CYS A 31 -15.24 14.61 0.57
C CYS A 31 -14.98 14.78 -0.92
N LYS A 32 -15.58 15.79 -1.55
CA LYS A 32 -15.34 16.11 -2.96
C LYS A 32 -13.86 16.37 -3.23
N HIS A 33 -13.24 17.27 -2.47
CA HIS A 33 -11.82 17.58 -2.62
C HIS A 33 -10.92 16.34 -2.42
N MET A 34 -11.23 15.49 -1.44
CA MET A 34 -10.46 14.27 -1.20
C MET A 34 -10.60 13.24 -2.33
N ASN A 35 -11.81 13.10 -2.88
CA ASN A 35 -12.06 12.19 -3.98
C ASN A 35 -11.43 12.69 -5.29
N ASP A 36 -11.47 14.00 -5.54
CA ASP A 36 -11.01 14.60 -6.80
C ASP A 36 -9.48 14.77 -6.83
N ASP A 37 -8.87 15.28 -5.74
CA ASP A 37 -7.45 15.66 -5.71
C ASP A 37 -6.56 14.64 -4.97
N HIS A 38 -7.16 13.77 -4.16
CA HIS A 38 -6.46 12.91 -3.22
C HIS A 38 -6.96 11.46 -3.23
N ALA A 39 -7.47 10.97 -4.37
CA ALA A 39 -8.07 9.63 -4.43
C ALA A 39 -7.10 8.50 -4.05
N VAL A 40 -5.78 8.65 -4.28
CA VAL A 40 -4.77 7.70 -3.78
C VAL A 40 -4.79 7.56 -2.25
N SER A 41 -5.13 8.63 -1.52
CA SER A 41 -5.28 8.61 -0.06
C SER A 41 -6.54 7.85 0.34
N VAL A 42 -7.66 8.12 -0.33
CA VAL A 42 -8.94 7.42 -0.11
C VAL A 42 -8.77 5.92 -0.40
N TYR A 43 -8.05 5.60 -1.48
CA TYR A 43 -7.64 4.24 -1.80
C TYR A 43 -6.77 3.63 -0.70
N GLY A 44 -5.77 4.36 -0.22
CA GLY A 44 -4.91 3.93 0.89
C GLY A 44 -5.70 3.67 2.17
N MET A 45 -6.69 4.51 2.50
CA MET A 45 -7.55 4.31 3.68
C MET A 45 -8.41 3.05 3.53
N ALA A 46 -9.03 2.84 2.36
CA ALA A 46 -9.77 1.61 2.07
C ALA A 46 -8.86 0.37 2.14
N ARG A 47 -7.64 0.49 1.63
CA ARG A 47 -6.62 -0.58 1.65
C ARG A 47 -6.12 -0.91 3.05
N ASP A 48 -5.94 0.10 3.91
CA ASP A 48 -5.55 -0.10 5.30
C ASP A 48 -6.67 -0.82 6.08
N HIS A 49 -7.93 -0.49 5.81
CA HIS A 49 -9.09 -1.18 6.39
C HIS A 49 -9.19 -2.65 5.97
N GLU A 50 -9.17 -2.93 4.66
CA GLU A 50 -9.29 -4.29 4.12
C GLU A 50 -8.05 -5.16 4.36
N GLY A 51 -6.90 -4.52 4.57
CA GLY A 51 -5.60 -5.16 4.58
C GLY A 51 -5.02 -5.41 3.18
N TRP A 52 -3.75 -5.81 3.18
CA TRP A 52 -2.96 -6.10 1.97
C TRP A 52 -3.12 -7.57 1.54
N ASN A 53 -4.36 -8.04 1.46
CA ASN A 53 -4.69 -9.37 0.96
C ASN A 53 -4.78 -9.38 -0.57
N ASN A 54 -4.96 -10.56 -1.18
CA ASN A 54 -5.08 -10.73 -2.64
C ASN A 54 -6.34 -10.11 -3.28
N THR A 55 -7.09 -9.32 -2.52
CA THR A 55 -8.28 -8.59 -2.96
C THR A 55 -7.86 -7.29 -3.64
N LYS A 56 -8.37 -7.01 -4.84
CA LYS A 56 -8.17 -5.71 -5.50
C LYS A 56 -9.23 -4.73 -5.00
N ILE A 57 -8.84 -3.50 -4.69
CA ILE A 57 -9.80 -2.43 -4.41
C ILE A 57 -10.03 -1.64 -5.70
N SER A 58 -11.27 -1.30 -5.96
CA SER A 58 -11.68 -0.46 -7.09
C SER A 58 -12.70 0.56 -6.61
N ASN A 59 -12.70 1.74 -7.25
CA ASN A 59 -13.70 2.80 -7.04
C ASN A 59 -13.91 3.21 -5.57
N ALA A 60 -12.80 3.47 -4.85
CA ALA A 60 -12.87 3.94 -3.47
C ALA A 60 -13.28 5.42 -3.40
N LYS A 61 -14.24 5.73 -2.52
CA LYS A 61 -14.79 7.07 -2.32
C LYS A 61 -14.97 7.36 -0.84
N LEU A 62 -14.64 8.59 -0.46
CA LEU A 62 -14.99 9.19 0.82
C LEU A 62 -16.40 9.77 0.71
N LYS A 63 -17.34 9.26 1.50
CA LYS A 63 -18.76 9.63 1.44
C LYS A 63 -19.09 10.77 2.39
N SER A 64 -18.75 10.63 3.67
CA SER A 64 -19.06 11.61 4.71
C SER A 64 -17.96 11.66 5.76
N ILE A 65 -17.89 12.80 6.43
CA ILE A 65 -17.03 13.06 7.58
C ILE A 65 -17.89 13.63 8.71
N THR A 66 -17.66 13.13 9.91
CA THR A 66 -18.18 13.65 11.17
C THR A 66 -17.02 13.95 12.12
N SER A 67 -17.30 14.47 13.30
CA SER A 67 -16.34 14.76 14.37
C SER A 67 -15.75 13.49 14.95
N THR A 68 -16.41 12.34 14.80
CA THR A 68 -15.97 11.08 15.42
C THR A 68 -15.46 10.06 14.42
N HIS A 69 -15.86 10.16 13.15
CA HIS A 69 -15.52 9.18 12.13
C HIS A 69 -15.64 9.74 10.72
N TYR A 70 -15.11 9.02 9.75
CA TYR A 70 -15.39 9.22 8.34
C TYR A 70 -15.85 7.92 7.69
N THR A 71 -16.67 8.04 6.65
CA THR A 71 -17.28 6.88 5.97
C THR A 71 -16.70 6.73 4.57
N LEU A 72 -16.20 5.54 4.28
CA LEU A 72 -15.73 5.13 2.96
C LEU A 72 -16.77 4.22 2.29
N SER A 73 -16.74 4.18 0.97
CA SER A 73 -17.35 3.10 0.19
C SER A 73 -16.41 2.73 -0.95
N TYR A 74 -16.25 1.44 -1.19
CA TYR A 74 -15.31 0.93 -2.19
C TYR A 74 -15.75 -0.46 -2.65
N VAL A 75 -15.20 -0.91 -3.77
CA VAL A 75 -15.51 -2.23 -4.33
C VAL A 75 -14.30 -3.13 -4.20
N THR A 76 -14.48 -4.29 -3.59
CA THR A 76 -13.44 -5.32 -3.48
C THR A 76 -13.65 -6.38 -4.54
N CYS A 77 -12.59 -6.77 -5.25
CA CYS A 77 -12.64 -7.79 -6.28
C CYS A 77 -11.67 -8.92 -5.97
N SER A 78 -12.15 -10.17 -6.03
CA SER A 78 -11.38 -11.40 -5.91
C SER A 78 -11.61 -12.24 -7.15
N GLY A 79 -10.60 -12.34 -8.01
CA GLY A 79 -10.77 -12.87 -9.37
C GLY A 79 -11.76 -12.01 -10.16
N ASP A 80 -12.79 -12.66 -10.70
CA ASP A 80 -13.85 -12.02 -11.50
C ASP A 80 -15.05 -11.55 -10.66
N VAL A 81 -15.06 -11.84 -9.35
CA VAL A 81 -16.17 -11.48 -8.46
C VAL A 81 -15.84 -10.17 -7.75
N CYS A 82 -16.68 -9.15 -7.94
CA CYS A 82 -16.58 -7.86 -7.28
C CYS A 82 -17.76 -7.62 -6.34
N THR A 83 -17.47 -7.25 -5.10
CA THR A 83 -18.46 -6.97 -4.05
C THR A 83 -18.32 -5.51 -3.63
N MET A 84 -19.44 -4.77 -3.66
CA MET A 84 -19.48 -3.42 -3.11
C MET A 84 -19.45 -3.50 -1.58
N GLN A 85 -18.39 -2.95 -0.98
CA GLN A 85 -18.37 -2.66 0.44
C GLN A 85 -19.18 -1.36 0.63
N GLY A 86 -20.20 -1.47 1.47
CA GLY A 86 -21.13 -0.37 1.76
C GLY A 86 -20.46 0.77 2.53
N ASP A 87 -21.20 1.35 3.46
CA ASP A 87 -20.72 2.48 4.27
C ASP A 87 -19.81 1.98 5.38
N VAL A 88 -18.50 1.96 5.10
CA VAL A 88 -17.46 1.56 6.05
C VAL A 88 -17.05 2.75 6.89
N THR A 89 -17.37 2.69 8.18
CA THR A 89 -17.10 3.77 9.13
C THR A 89 -15.76 3.59 9.83
N ILE A 90 -14.85 4.55 9.67
CA ILE A 90 -13.52 4.56 10.31
C ILE A 90 -13.46 5.69 11.34
N PRO A 91 -13.20 5.39 12.62
CA PRO A 91 -13.18 6.40 13.67
C PRO A 91 -11.93 7.29 13.61
N PHE A 92 -12.10 8.56 14.02
CA PHE A 92 -10.99 9.43 14.38
C PHE A 92 -10.56 9.16 15.82
N ASP A 93 -9.26 8.93 16.04
CA ASP A 93 -8.69 8.75 17.37
C ASP A 93 -7.56 9.76 17.65
N PRO A 94 -7.76 10.79 18.50
CA PRO A 94 -9.02 11.16 19.16
C PRO A 94 -10.07 11.78 18.20
N PRO A 95 -11.33 11.94 18.64
CA PRO A 95 -12.33 12.72 17.92
C PRO A 95 -11.86 14.15 17.63
N LEU A 96 -12.39 14.74 16.56
CA LEU A 96 -12.11 16.11 16.15
C LEU A 96 -12.65 17.10 17.18
N LYS A 97 -11.84 18.11 17.53
CA LYS A 97 -12.26 19.20 18.42
C LYS A 97 -12.96 20.31 17.65
N ASP A 98 -12.54 20.52 16.41
CA ASP A 98 -13.10 21.52 15.52
C ASP A 98 -13.10 21.04 14.05
N ALA A 99 -13.85 21.73 13.19
CA ALA A 99 -13.89 21.42 11.76
C ALA A 99 -12.59 21.81 11.02
N LYS A 100 -11.73 22.65 11.59
CA LYS A 100 -10.46 23.07 10.98
C LYS A 100 -9.41 21.96 11.07
N GLU A 101 -9.50 21.11 12.08
CA GLU A 101 -8.67 19.92 12.28
C GLU A 101 -8.89 18.86 11.20
N ILE A 102 -10.05 18.83 10.52
CA ILE A 102 -10.34 17.82 9.47
C ILE A 102 -9.19 17.73 8.46
N LYS A 103 -8.75 18.88 7.95
CA LYS A 103 -7.68 18.93 6.94
C LYS A 103 -6.37 18.36 7.48
N SER A 104 -5.94 18.77 8.68
CA SER A 104 -4.67 18.31 9.25
C SER A 104 -4.72 16.82 9.57
N ARG A 105 -5.87 16.31 10.02
CA ARG A 105 -6.09 14.89 10.35
C ARG A 105 -6.09 14.03 9.09
N LEU A 106 -6.75 14.46 8.01
CA LEU A 106 -6.72 13.75 6.72
C LEU A 106 -5.33 13.76 6.06
N ILE A 107 -4.55 14.84 6.20
CA ILE A 107 -3.16 14.88 5.71
C ILE A 107 -2.28 13.92 6.52
N ALA A 108 -2.44 13.88 7.85
CA ALA A 108 -1.73 12.92 8.68
C ALA A 108 -2.09 11.49 8.28
N GLU A 109 -3.37 11.24 8.04
CA GLU A 109 -3.88 9.95 7.61
C GLU A 109 -3.35 9.55 6.23
N HIS A 110 -3.34 10.47 5.26
CA HIS A 110 -2.71 10.28 3.95
C HIS A 110 -1.27 9.77 4.08
N HIS A 111 -0.45 10.41 4.92
CA HIS A 111 0.93 9.94 5.10
C HIS A 111 1.00 8.60 5.85
N ARG A 112 0.09 8.34 6.81
CA ARG A 112 0.04 7.08 7.54
C ARG A 112 -0.30 5.92 6.60
N VAL A 113 -1.38 6.01 5.86
CA VAL A 113 -1.90 4.91 5.00
C VAL A 113 -1.03 4.65 3.78
N LEU A 114 -0.28 5.66 3.31
CA LEU A 114 0.68 5.49 2.22
C LEU A 114 2.09 5.15 2.70
N SER A 115 2.30 4.95 4.00
CA SER A 115 3.57 4.46 4.55
C SER A 115 3.55 2.94 4.71
N PRO A 116 4.66 2.24 4.43
CA PRO A 116 4.73 0.81 4.67
C PRO A 116 4.80 0.55 6.18
N GLN A 117 4.14 -0.51 6.65
CA GLN A 117 4.07 -0.87 8.07
C GLN A 117 5.15 -1.90 8.41
N PHE A 118 5.99 -1.64 9.42
CA PHE A 118 7.08 -2.56 9.82
C PHE A 118 6.59 -3.95 10.20
N LYS A 119 5.37 -4.03 10.75
CA LYS A 119 4.69 -5.28 11.02
C LYS A 119 4.63 -6.19 9.79
N THR A 120 4.47 -5.63 8.59
CA THR A 120 4.37 -6.42 7.37
C THR A 120 5.64 -7.21 7.03
N LEU A 121 6.83 -6.71 7.39
CA LEU A 121 8.08 -7.45 7.15
C LEU A 121 8.13 -8.78 7.91
N ILE A 122 7.47 -8.86 9.07
CA ILE A 122 7.47 -10.02 9.95
C ILE A 122 6.19 -10.84 9.88
N THR A 123 5.09 -10.30 9.34
CA THR A 123 3.81 -11.03 9.22
C THR A 123 3.55 -11.56 7.82
N ASP A 124 4.13 -10.96 6.78
CA ASP A 124 3.95 -11.40 5.40
C ASP A 124 4.92 -12.55 5.08
N PRO A 125 4.42 -13.76 4.78
CA PRO A 125 5.26 -14.93 4.54
C PRO A 125 6.21 -14.74 3.35
N VAL A 126 5.80 -13.98 2.33
CA VAL A 126 6.66 -13.70 1.16
C VAL A 126 7.86 -12.85 1.58
N CYS A 127 7.63 -11.85 2.44
CA CYS A 127 8.70 -10.99 2.94
C CYS A 127 9.70 -11.77 3.81
N ILE A 128 9.19 -12.65 4.69
CA ILE A 128 10.03 -13.50 5.55
C ILE A 128 10.89 -14.43 4.69
N VAL A 129 10.32 -15.06 3.65
CA VAL A 129 11.06 -15.93 2.74
C VAL A 129 12.13 -15.16 1.98
N ILE A 130 11.82 -13.99 1.40
CA ILE A 130 12.80 -13.18 0.66
C ILE A 130 13.96 -12.74 1.58
N ILE A 131 13.65 -12.24 2.77
CA ILE A 131 14.67 -11.81 3.74
C ILE A 131 15.52 -13.01 4.18
N GLY A 132 14.89 -14.13 4.52
CA GLY A 132 15.58 -15.35 4.93
C GLY A 132 16.50 -15.90 3.85
N LEU A 133 16.04 -15.95 2.59
CA LEU A 133 16.86 -16.35 1.44
C LEU A 133 18.02 -15.38 1.21
N SER A 134 17.78 -14.08 1.35
CA SER A 134 18.84 -13.07 1.25
C SER A 134 19.91 -13.28 2.34
N ILE A 135 19.50 -13.49 3.59
CA ILE A 135 20.46 -13.78 4.68
C ILE A 135 21.23 -15.06 4.41
N LEU A 136 20.55 -16.14 3.98
CA LEU A 136 21.18 -17.42 3.66
C LEU A 136 22.21 -17.28 2.54
N LEU A 137 21.88 -16.60 1.44
CA LEU A 137 22.81 -16.32 0.33
C LEU A 137 24.04 -15.55 0.82
N GLY A 138 23.85 -14.56 1.69
CA GLY A 138 24.94 -13.80 2.29
C GLY A 138 25.84 -14.66 3.17
N ILE A 139 25.28 -15.58 3.96
CA ILE A 139 26.02 -16.52 4.80
C ILE A 139 26.82 -17.50 3.93
N LEU A 140 26.18 -18.16 2.95
CA LEU A 140 26.82 -19.09 2.03
C LEU A 140 27.98 -18.42 1.28
N ARG A 141 27.84 -17.13 0.96
CA ARG A 141 28.89 -16.35 0.30
C ARG A 141 30.04 -15.99 1.22
N SER A 142 29.74 -15.60 2.47
CA SER A 142 30.70 -15.02 3.42
C SER A 142 31.52 -16.09 4.13
N TYR A 143 30.86 -17.18 4.50
CA TYR A 143 31.47 -18.27 5.23
C TYR A 143 31.55 -19.47 4.29
N GLN A 144 32.77 -19.85 3.94
CA GLN A 144 33.04 -21.04 3.12
C GLN A 144 32.76 -22.32 3.93
N TYR A 145 31.53 -22.52 4.41
CA TYR A 145 31.13 -23.72 5.14
C TYR A 145 31.00 -24.88 4.15
N PRO A 146 31.97 -25.80 4.07
CA PRO A 146 32.00 -26.81 3.01
C PRO A 146 30.79 -27.74 3.09
N ASP A 147 30.35 -28.11 4.30
CA ASP A 147 29.22 -29.03 4.50
C ASP A 147 27.87 -28.41 4.11
N LEU A 148 27.66 -27.14 4.47
CA LEU A 148 26.45 -26.39 4.10
C LEU A 148 26.44 -26.10 2.60
N ASN A 149 27.60 -25.71 2.05
CA ASN A 149 27.75 -25.48 0.60
C ASN A 149 27.52 -26.76 -0.19
N TYR A 150 27.98 -27.92 0.28
CA TYR A 150 27.72 -29.21 -0.38
C TYR A 150 26.21 -29.54 -0.38
N SER A 151 25.55 -29.40 0.77
CA SER A 151 24.12 -29.64 0.90
C SER A 151 23.30 -28.74 -0.03
N VAL A 152 23.58 -27.44 -0.04
CA VAL A 152 22.91 -26.49 -0.94
C VAL A 152 23.30 -26.74 -2.41
N ALA A 153 24.57 -27.01 -2.70
CA ALA A 153 25.02 -27.33 -4.05
C ALA A 153 24.30 -28.54 -4.63
N SER A 154 24.05 -29.58 -3.82
CA SER A 154 23.28 -30.75 -4.27
C SER A 154 21.84 -30.41 -4.68
N LEU A 155 21.21 -29.42 -4.05
CA LEU A 155 19.86 -28.96 -4.39
C LEU A 155 19.84 -28.17 -5.70
N PHE A 156 20.90 -27.40 -5.97
CA PHE A 156 21.02 -26.55 -7.16
C PHE A 156 21.82 -27.19 -8.30
N GLY A 157 22.39 -28.39 -8.09
CA GLY A 157 23.27 -29.09 -9.04
C GLY A 157 22.72 -29.17 -10.46
N PRO A 158 21.48 -29.63 -10.67
CA PRO A 158 20.89 -29.68 -12.01
C PRO A 158 20.83 -28.31 -12.71
N ILE A 159 20.62 -27.23 -11.95
CA ILE A 159 20.57 -25.87 -12.50
C ILE A 159 21.99 -25.40 -12.86
N THR A 160 22.96 -25.61 -11.97
CA THR A 160 24.35 -25.23 -12.25
C THR A 160 24.95 -26.01 -13.42
N ASP A 161 24.57 -27.27 -13.59
CA ASP A 161 25.00 -28.13 -14.69
C ASP A 161 24.43 -27.65 -16.04
N VAL A 162 23.14 -27.28 -16.07
CA VAL A 162 22.49 -26.74 -17.28
C VAL A 162 23.10 -25.40 -17.69
N VAL A 163 23.43 -24.54 -16.71
CA VAL A 163 23.99 -23.21 -16.98
C VAL A 163 25.51 -23.28 -17.24
N GLY A 164 26.17 -24.39 -16.90
CA GLY A 164 27.61 -24.57 -17.07
C GLY A 164 28.46 -23.70 -16.13
N LEU A 165 27.92 -23.31 -14.97
CA LEU A 165 28.61 -22.48 -13.97
C LEU A 165 28.99 -23.32 -12.75
N SER A 166 30.16 -23.04 -12.16
CA SER A 166 30.46 -23.56 -10.83
C SER A 166 29.47 -22.98 -9.81
N PHE A 167 29.14 -23.77 -8.79
CA PHE A 167 28.21 -23.35 -7.73
C PHE A 167 28.66 -22.03 -7.05
N ASP A 168 29.96 -21.86 -6.79
CA ASP A 168 30.51 -20.61 -6.23
C ASP A 168 30.27 -19.41 -7.14
N LEU A 169 30.54 -19.55 -8.44
CA LEU A 169 30.33 -18.47 -9.39
C LEU A 169 28.85 -18.13 -9.54
N TYR A 170 27.99 -19.14 -9.61
CA TYR A 170 26.53 -18.98 -9.62
C TYR A 170 26.05 -18.20 -8.38
N MET A 171 26.49 -18.58 -7.18
CA MET A 171 26.10 -17.89 -5.94
C MET A 171 26.59 -16.44 -5.89
N ARG A 172 27.80 -16.15 -6.41
CA ARG A 172 28.28 -14.76 -6.56
C ARG A 172 27.39 -13.94 -7.48
N PHE A 173 26.98 -14.52 -8.61
CA PHE A 173 26.06 -13.86 -9.54
C PHE A 173 24.69 -13.61 -8.89
N CYS A 174 24.10 -14.60 -8.23
CA CYS A 174 22.82 -14.44 -7.53
C CYS A 174 22.88 -13.33 -6.47
N TRP A 175 23.94 -13.30 -5.66
CA TRP A 175 24.13 -12.27 -4.63
C TRP A 175 24.30 -10.87 -5.22
N ALA A 176 25.16 -10.74 -6.25
CA ALA A 176 25.37 -9.46 -6.92
C ALA A 176 24.09 -8.97 -7.61
N PHE A 177 23.38 -9.87 -8.29
CA PHE A 177 22.09 -9.57 -8.92
C PHE A 177 21.07 -9.10 -7.89
N LEU A 178 20.93 -9.80 -6.76
CA LEU A 178 20.02 -9.43 -5.67
C LEU A 178 20.26 -8.00 -5.21
N ILE A 179 21.50 -7.64 -4.90
CA ILE A 179 21.88 -6.29 -4.45
C ILE A 179 21.54 -5.23 -5.51
N VAL A 180 21.92 -5.48 -6.77
CA VAL A 180 21.69 -4.54 -7.86
C VAL A 180 20.20 -4.36 -8.13
N ALA A 181 19.45 -5.46 -8.23
CA ALA A 181 18.01 -5.45 -8.49
C ALA A 181 17.25 -4.69 -7.39
N HIS A 182 17.50 -5.04 -6.11
CA HIS A 182 16.86 -4.36 -4.99
C HIS A 182 17.22 -2.87 -4.92
N SER A 183 18.46 -2.52 -5.27
CA SER A 183 18.89 -1.11 -5.30
C SER A 183 18.16 -0.32 -6.39
N LEU A 184 18.06 -0.88 -7.60
CA LEU A 184 17.33 -0.25 -8.72
C LEU A 184 15.83 -0.10 -8.40
N GLU A 185 15.23 -1.14 -7.83
CA GLU A 185 13.83 -1.10 -7.38
C GLU A 185 13.62 -0.06 -6.28
N ALA A 186 14.54 0.04 -5.30
CA ALA A 186 14.44 1.01 -4.22
C ALA A 186 14.58 2.45 -4.75
N CYS A 187 15.47 2.69 -5.72
CA CYS A 187 15.56 3.98 -6.41
C CYS A 187 14.26 4.31 -7.17
N TYR A 188 13.67 3.33 -7.85
CA TYR A 188 12.39 3.50 -8.55
C TYR A 188 11.24 3.80 -7.57
N ALA A 189 11.18 3.10 -6.43
CA ALA A 189 10.21 3.36 -5.37
C ALA A 189 10.35 4.77 -4.78
N VAL A 190 11.59 5.26 -4.59
CA VAL A 190 11.86 6.65 -4.17
C VAL A 190 11.34 7.65 -5.21
N TYR A 191 11.54 7.38 -6.50
CA TYR A 191 11.00 8.21 -7.58
C TYR A 191 9.46 8.27 -7.53
N LEU A 192 8.79 7.11 -7.39
CA LEU A 192 7.32 7.05 -7.28
C LEU A 192 6.81 7.79 -6.04
N CYS A 193 7.45 7.59 -4.88
CA CYS A 193 7.15 8.32 -3.64
C CYS A 193 7.20 9.84 -3.84
N LYS A 194 8.25 10.33 -4.50
CA LYS A 194 8.42 11.77 -4.77
C LYS A 194 7.33 12.29 -5.72
N LYS A 195 6.94 11.51 -6.73
CA LYS A 195 5.86 11.86 -7.66
C LYS A 195 4.50 11.98 -6.97
N MET A 196 4.26 11.17 -5.93
CA MET A 196 3.06 11.24 -5.07
C MET A 196 3.18 12.29 -3.94
N LYS A 197 4.26 13.08 -3.91
CA LYS A 197 4.52 14.12 -2.90
C LYS A 197 4.52 13.60 -1.44
N LEU A 198 5.01 12.37 -1.22
CA LEU A 198 5.10 11.79 0.12
C LEU A 198 6.21 12.46 0.97
N ARG A 199 6.01 12.46 2.30
CA ARG A 199 6.98 13.00 3.26
C ARG A 199 8.28 12.19 3.24
N HIS A 200 9.43 12.84 3.46
CA HIS A 200 10.75 12.19 3.46
C HIS A 200 10.86 10.94 4.35
N ARG A 201 10.20 10.94 5.52
CA ARG A 201 10.16 9.77 6.41
C ARG A 201 9.48 8.57 5.72
N THR A 202 8.34 8.80 5.08
CA THR A 202 7.63 7.77 4.30
C THR A 202 8.48 7.28 3.12
N VAL A 203 9.18 8.19 2.42
CA VAL A 203 10.08 7.82 1.32
C VAL A 203 11.24 6.94 1.80
N ALA A 204 11.84 7.29 2.93
CA ALA A 204 12.91 6.50 3.53
C ALA A 204 12.41 5.11 3.97
N SER A 205 11.20 5.02 4.54
CA SER A 205 10.59 3.73 4.86
C SER A 205 10.36 2.88 3.61
N TRP A 206 9.82 3.44 2.53
CA TRP A 206 9.66 2.69 1.27
C TRP A 206 10.99 2.21 0.70
N TRP A 207 12.02 3.07 0.69
CA TRP A 207 13.36 2.69 0.27
C TRP A 207 13.89 1.51 1.08
N LEU A 208 13.76 1.56 2.41
CA LEU A 208 14.21 0.48 3.30
C LEU A 208 13.42 -0.81 3.07
N PHE A 209 12.11 -0.74 2.84
CA PHE A 209 11.32 -1.94 2.61
C PHE A 209 11.69 -2.60 1.29
N VAL A 210 11.85 -1.79 0.23
CA VAL A 210 12.19 -2.30 -1.09
C VAL A 210 13.62 -2.83 -1.13
N ILE A 211 14.59 -2.20 -0.44
CA ILE A 211 15.95 -2.77 -0.40
C ILE A 211 15.99 -4.13 0.33
N LEU A 212 15.10 -4.36 1.30
CA LEU A 212 15.03 -5.61 2.06
C LEU A 212 14.23 -6.71 1.36
N THR A 213 13.17 -6.35 0.62
CA THR A 213 12.18 -7.32 0.11
C THR A 213 11.98 -7.29 -1.41
N GLY A 214 12.60 -6.33 -2.11
CA GLY A 214 12.53 -6.17 -3.54
C GLY A 214 11.11 -6.00 -4.07
N TYR A 215 10.80 -6.73 -5.15
CA TYR A 215 9.58 -6.61 -5.93
C TYR A 215 8.29 -6.73 -5.11
N ALA A 216 8.30 -7.49 -4.01
CA ALA A 216 7.14 -7.66 -3.14
C ALA A 216 6.57 -6.30 -2.67
N HIS A 217 7.42 -5.37 -2.23
CA HIS A 217 6.99 -4.02 -1.86
C HIS A 217 6.97 -3.05 -3.04
N THR A 218 7.80 -3.25 -4.06
CA THR A 218 7.76 -2.43 -5.30
C THR A 218 6.39 -2.50 -5.96
N SER A 219 5.79 -3.70 -6.03
CA SER A 219 4.46 -3.90 -6.62
C SER A 219 3.37 -3.08 -5.91
N ARG A 220 3.43 -2.98 -4.58
CA ARG A 220 2.48 -2.21 -3.76
C ARG A 220 2.58 -0.70 -4.02
N ILE A 221 3.79 -0.16 -4.06
CA ILE A 221 3.95 1.27 -4.37
C ILE A 221 3.60 1.59 -5.83
N MET A 222 3.84 0.66 -6.76
CA MET A 222 3.38 0.79 -8.14
C MET A 222 1.86 0.82 -8.25
N GLU A 223 1.15 0.02 -7.45
CA GLU A 223 -0.31 0.06 -7.36
C GLU A 223 -0.81 1.43 -6.90
N LEU A 224 -0.25 1.97 -5.81
CA LEU A 224 -0.58 3.32 -5.32
C LEU A 224 -0.30 4.40 -6.38
N ALA A 225 0.86 4.32 -7.03
CA ALA A 225 1.25 5.28 -8.06
C ALA A 225 0.37 5.19 -9.33
N ARG A 226 -0.16 4.01 -9.66
CA ARG A 226 -1.12 3.84 -10.76
C ARG A 226 -2.44 4.51 -10.45
N VAL A 227 -2.93 4.41 -9.21
CA VAL A 227 -4.15 5.11 -8.77
C VAL A 227 -3.94 6.62 -8.87
N ASP A 228 -2.85 7.15 -8.31
CA ASP A 228 -2.50 8.59 -8.41
C ASP A 228 -2.38 9.08 -9.86
N ALA A 229 -1.77 8.27 -10.74
CA ALA A 229 -1.63 8.62 -12.15
C ALA A 229 -2.95 8.56 -12.93
N LYS A 230 -3.89 7.68 -12.56
CA LYS A 230 -5.21 7.59 -13.20
C LYS A 230 -6.03 8.85 -12.90
N GLU A 231 -6.00 9.32 -11.67
CA GLU A 231 -6.73 10.54 -11.28
C GLU A 231 -6.20 11.77 -12.02
N LYS A 232 -4.88 11.93 -12.10
CA LYS A 232 -4.26 13.05 -12.83
C LYS A 232 -4.58 13.10 -14.33
N LYS A 233 -5.11 12.02 -14.91
CA LYS A 233 -5.53 11.98 -16.33
C LYS A 233 -7.00 12.35 -16.52
N ASN A 234 -7.80 12.31 -15.46
CA ASN A 234 -9.21 12.66 -15.51
C ASN A 234 -9.46 14.17 -15.35
N HIS A 235 -8.42 14.94 -15.05
CA HIS A 235 -8.39 16.40 -14.95
C HIS A 235 -7.52 17.00 -16.05
#